data_AF-A0A158EN03-F1
#
_entry.id   AF-A0A158EN03-F1
#
_cell.length_a   1.000
_cell.length_b   1.000
_cell.length_c   1.000
_cell.angle_alpha   90.00
_cell.angle_beta   90.00
_cell.angle_gamma   90.00
#
_symmetry.space_group_name_H-M   'P 1'
#
loop_
_entity.id
_entity.type
_entity.pdbx_description
1 polymer ?
#
loop_
_entity_poly.entity_id
_entity_poly.type
_entity_poly.pdbx_seq_one_letter_code
_entity_poly.pdbx_strand_id
1 'polypeptide(L)'
;MKTNLTSAARLSTLLLALCAGGLAGGDATAQDAPVAGKATLGVTVTEAQLVATGWRASKIIHTDVYNEKNEKIGRVDDLIVAPNGSLSAAIIDVGGFLGMAAHRVAIPIQQFKQMAPKAILVGANKDALKKLPEFEYAKG
;
A
#
# COMPACT_ATOMS: atom_id res chain seq x y z
N MET A 1 40.42 30.83 -19.41
CA MET A 1 39.37 30.08 -18.69
C MET A 1 40.05 28.96 -17.93
N LYS A 2 39.85 28.93 -16.60
CA LYS A 2 40.67 28.19 -15.63
C LYS A 2 40.13 26.78 -15.41
N THR A 3 40.95 25.78 -15.69
CA THR A 3 40.84 24.40 -15.21
C THR A 3 41.88 24.21 -14.10
N ASN A 4 41.46 23.86 -12.88
CA ASN A 4 42.33 23.35 -11.81
C ASN A 4 41.76 21.96 -11.47
N LEU A 5 42.44 20.81 -11.53
CA LEU A 5 43.84 20.42 -11.34
C LEU A 5 44.42 20.78 -9.97
N THR A 6 44.17 19.90 -9.00
CA THR A 6 45.00 19.64 -7.81
C THR A 6 44.73 18.19 -7.39
N SER A 7 45.63 17.38 -6.85
CA SER A 7 47.09 17.22 -6.97
C SER A 7 47.35 15.85 -6.36
N ALA A 8 48.20 15.05 -6.99
CA ALA A 8 48.58 13.74 -6.53
C ALA A 8 49.46 13.78 -5.26
N ALA A 9 49.48 12.61 -4.59
CA ALA A 9 50.54 12.09 -3.71
C ALA A 9 50.83 12.82 -2.40
N ARG A 10 50.84 12.06 -1.27
CA ARG A 10 52.06 11.78 -0.49
C ARG A 10 51.91 10.51 0.37
N LEU A 11 52.95 9.69 0.30
CA LEU A 11 53.27 8.49 1.08
C LEU A 11 53.57 8.82 2.56
N SER A 12 53.41 7.77 3.39
CA SER A 12 54.17 7.43 4.60
C SER A 12 54.27 8.45 5.75
N THR A 13 53.70 8.10 6.91
CA THR A 13 54.47 7.98 8.17
C THR A 13 53.80 6.99 9.13
N LEU A 14 54.52 5.93 9.48
CA LEU A 14 54.29 5.04 10.63
C LEU A 14 54.78 5.77 11.89
N LEU A 15 53.94 5.92 12.93
CA LEU A 15 54.43 6.20 14.28
C LEU A 15 53.66 5.35 15.31
N LEU A 16 54.43 4.47 15.94
CA LEU A 16 54.07 3.66 17.09
C LEU A 16 54.27 4.52 18.35
N ALA A 17 53.25 4.70 19.18
CA ALA A 17 53.42 5.25 20.52
C ALA A 17 52.53 4.50 21.52
N LEU A 18 53.19 3.58 22.22
CA LEU A 18 52.74 2.83 23.38
C LEU A 18 52.98 3.70 24.63
N CYS A 19 51.95 4.01 25.42
CA CYS A 19 52.12 4.42 26.82
C CYS A 19 50.85 4.11 27.63
N ALA A 20 51.08 3.40 28.73
CA ALA A 20 50.11 2.93 29.70
C ALA A 20 49.81 3.99 30.77
N GLY A 21 48.64 3.84 31.43
CA GLY A 21 48.43 4.22 32.83
C GLY A 21 48.09 5.68 33.10
N GLY A 22 46.87 5.92 33.56
CA GLY A 22 46.47 7.20 34.12
C GLY A 22 45.07 7.15 34.73
N LEU A 23 45.01 6.93 36.04
CA LEU A 23 43.81 7.06 36.87
C LEU A 23 43.27 8.49 36.81
N ALA A 24 41.97 8.66 36.56
CA ALA A 24 41.21 9.84 36.95
C ALA A 24 39.73 9.47 37.08
N GLY A 25 39.13 9.83 38.22
CA GLY A 25 37.78 9.44 38.61
C GLY A 25 36.76 9.80 37.54
N GLY A 26 36.02 8.79 37.10
CA GLY A 26 34.87 8.96 36.23
C GLY A 26 33.66 9.36 37.08
N ASP A 27 33.16 10.55 36.79
CA ASP A 27 31.87 11.06 37.26
C ASP A 27 30.78 9.99 37.11
N ALA A 28 29.94 9.90 38.15
CA ALA A 28 28.75 9.07 38.18
C ALA A 28 27.82 9.44 37.02
N THR A 29 27.90 8.69 35.93
CA THR A 29 26.86 8.68 34.91
C THR A 29 25.69 7.87 35.48
N ALA A 30 24.72 8.58 36.04
CA ALA A 30 23.39 8.03 36.28
C ALA A 30 22.86 7.54 34.93
N GLN A 31 22.90 6.23 34.73
CA GLN A 31 22.37 5.58 33.54
C GLN A 31 20.85 5.66 33.62
N ASP A 32 20.26 6.62 32.90
CA ASP A 32 18.83 6.61 32.60
C ASP A 32 18.52 5.28 31.93
N ALA A 33 17.75 4.44 32.63
CA ALA A 33 17.31 3.16 32.12
C ALA A 33 16.38 3.42 30.92
N PRO A 34 16.64 2.84 29.73
CA PRO A 34 15.71 2.96 28.63
C PRO A 34 14.42 2.21 29.02
N VAL A 35 13.34 2.96 29.22
CA VAL A 35 12.01 2.38 29.45
C VAL A 35 11.57 1.72 28.14
N ALA A 36 11.73 0.41 28.09
CA ALA A 36 11.35 -0.42 26.95
C ALA A 36 9.83 -0.35 26.72
N GLY A 37 9.46 -0.12 25.46
CA GLY A 37 8.23 -0.69 24.91
C GLY A 37 6.99 0.20 24.87
N LYS A 38 7.09 1.42 24.31
CA LYS A 38 5.93 1.94 23.57
C LYS A 38 5.96 1.31 22.18
N ALA A 39 5.14 0.29 21.94
CA ALA A 39 4.81 -0.09 20.57
C ALA A 39 4.31 1.19 19.88
N THR A 40 5.03 1.67 18.88
CA THR A 40 4.55 2.74 18.00
C THR A 40 3.43 2.15 17.14
N LEU A 41 2.24 2.04 17.73
CA LEU A 41 1.01 1.85 16.99
C LEU A 41 0.73 3.17 16.28
N GLY A 42 1.27 3.32 15.07
CA GLY A 42 1.20 4.57 14.33
C GLY A 42 1.81 4.42 12.95
N VAL A 43 1.19 5.11 12.00
CA VAL A 43 1.62 5.23 10.61
C VAL A 43 2.97 5.95 10.58
N THR A 44 3.99 5.30 10.02
CA THR A 44 5.31 5.90 9.78
C THR A 44 5.16 7.06 8.80
N VAL A 45 6.02 8.08 8.83
CA VAL A 45 5.89 9.29 7.97
C VAL A 45 5.75 8.94 6.47
N THR A 46 6.35 7.83 6.03
CA THR A 46 6.23 7.27 4.66
C THR A 46 4.83 6.71 4.36
N GLU A 47 4.19 6.05 5.32
CA GLU A 47 2.83 5.52 5.20
C GLU A 47 1.79 6.66 5.27
N ALA A 48 2.11 7.77 5.95
CA ALA A 48 1.22 8.93 6.03
C ALA A 48 1.00 9.59 4.66
N GLN A 49 2.02 9.54 3.78
CA GLN A 49 1.94 10.04 2.41
C GLN A 49 1.15 9.09 1.49
N LEU A 50 1.21 7.79 1.73
CA LEU A 50 0.36 6.79 1.06
C LEU A 50 -1.11 6.90 1.52
N VAL A 51 -1.36 7.18 2.79
CA VAL A 51 -2.71 7.48 3.29
C VAL A 51 -3.24 8.78 2.70
N ALA A 52 -2.37 9.77 2.47
CA ALA A 52 -2.75 11.05 1.85
C ALA A 52 -3.09 10.94 0.36
N THR A 53 -2.55 9.94 -0.35
CA THR A 53 -2.79 9.70 -1.79
C THR A 53 -3.71 8.51 -2.08
N GLY A 54 -3.95 7.67 -1.07
CA GLY A 54 -4.82 6.51 -1.14
C GLY A 54 -6.31 6.87 -1.15
N TRP A 55 -7.10 6.00 -1.77
CA TRP A 55 -8.55 6.12 -1.76
C TRP A 55 -9.14 5.42 -0.55
N ARG A 56 -10.10 6.07 0.11
CA ARG A 56 -10.88 5.41 1.17
C ARG A 56 -11.66 4.26 0.57
N ALA A 57 -11.50 3.06 1.10
CA ALA A 57 -12.30 1.90 0.70
C ALA A 57 -13.81 2.20 0.80
N SER A 58 -14.24 2.91 1.85
CA SER A 58 -15.64 3.35 2.03
C SER A 58 -16.17 4.31 0.96
N LYS A 59 -15.30 4.88 0.12
CA LYS A 59 -15.70 5.69 -1.04
C LYS A 59 -15.76 4.89 -2.33
N ILE A 60 -15.16 3.69 -2.36
CA ILE A 60 -15.19 2.78 -3.49
C ILE A 60 -16.32 1.75 -3.29
N ILE A 61 -16.41 1.15 -2.11
CA ILE A 61 -17.49 0.24 -1.75
C ILE A 61 -18.83 1.01 -1.86
N HIS A 62 -19.85 0.37 -2.43
CA HIS A 62 -21.15 0.93 -2.78
C HIS A 62 -21.18 1.94 -3.94
N THR A 63 -20.07 2.21 -4.64
CA THR A 63 -20.13 3.00 -5.88
C THR A 63 -20.61 2.18 -7.07
N ASP A 64 -21.31 2.86 -7.96
CA ASP A 64 -21.75 2.29 -9.23
C ASP A 64 -20.55 2.07 -10.17
N VAL A 65 -20.53 0.91 -10.83
CA VAL A 65 -19.52 0.53 -11.81
C VAL A 65 -20.05 0.76 -13.21
N TYR A 66 -19.23 1.41 -14.04
CA TYR A 66 -19.55 1.72 -15.42
C TYR A 66 -18.50 1.13 -16.35
N ASN A 67 -18.85 0.94 -17.61
CA ASN A 67 -17.86 0.69 -18.66
C ASN A 67 -17.41 1.99 -19.35
N GLU A 68 -16.53 1.85 -20.33
CA GLU A 68 -15.99 2.97 -21.12
C GLU A 68 -17.05 3.71 -21.95
N LYS A 69 -18.19 3.06 -22.21
CA LYS A 69 -19.34 3.63 -22.92
C LYS A 69 -20.30 4.37 -21.99
N ASN A 70 -19.94 4.54 -20.71
CA ASN A 70 -20.80 5.07 -19.65
C ASN A 70 -22.06 4.22 -19.37
N GLU A 71 -22.07 2.95 -19.73
CA GLU A 71 -23.16 2.04 -19.40
C GLU A 71 -22.97 1.51 -17.98
N LYS A 72 -24.04 1.51 -17.17
CA LYS A 72 -24.01 0.98 -15.81
C LYS A 72 -23.97 -0.54 -15.83
N ILE A 73 -22.88 -1.08 -15.31
CA ILE A 73 -22.62 -2.52 -15.23
C ILE A 73 -23.22 -3.09 -13.95
N GLY A 74 -22.96 -2.42 -12.83
CA GLY A 74 -23.30 -2.94 -11.51
C GLY A 74 -22.92 -1.97 -10.39
N ARG A 75 -22.64 -2.53 -9.20
CA ARG A 75 -22.17 -1.80 -8.02
C ARG A 75 -21.05 -2.59 -7.34
N VAL A 76 -20.07 -1.89 -6.76
CA VAL A 76 -19.06 -2.51 -5.90
C VAL A 76 -19.72 -2.94 -4.60
N ASP A 77 -19.77 -4.25 -4.35
CA ASP A 77 -20.29 -4.84 -3.11
C ASP A 77 -19.19 -4.89 -2.04
N ASP A 78 -17.99 -5.36 -2.42
CA ASP A 78 -16.86 -5.50 -1.49
C ASP A 78 -15.50 -5.47 -2.20
N LEU A 79 -14.42 -5.46 -1.42
CA LEU A 79 -13.02 -5.42 -1.84
C LEU A 79 -12.23 -6.54 -1.15
N ILE A 80 -11.62 -7.42 -1.94
CA ILE A 80 -10.82 -8.54 -1.44
C ILE A 80 -9.37 -8.13 -1.29
N VAL A 81 -8.86 -8.27 -0.07
CA VAL A 81 -7.44 -8.11 0.25
C VAL A 81 -6.79 -9.50 0.25
N ALA A 82 -5.71 -9.66 -0.50
CA ALA A 82 -4.93 -10.89 -0.51
C ALA A 82 -4.17 -11.08 0.81
N PRO A 83 -3.73 -12.31 1.13
CA PRO A 83 -2.99 -12.59 2.37
C PRO A 83 -1.70 -11.77 2.55
N ASN A 84 -1.14 -11.24 1.45
CA ASN A 84 0.02 -10.35 1.45
C ASN A 84 -0.32 -8.87 1.75
N GLY A 85 -1.58 -8.56 2.09
CA GLY A 85 -2.05 -7.20 2.38
C GLY A 85 -2.35 -6.34 1.14
N SER A 86 -2.16 -6.87 -0.08
CA SER A 86 -2.46 -6.13 -1.31
C SER A 86 -3.93 -6.26 -1.70
N LEU A 87 -4.52 -5.20 -2.24
CA LEU A 87 -5.87 -5.26 -2.78
C LEU A 87 -5.89 -6.10 -4.06
N SER A 88 -6.62 -7.21 -4.05
CA SER A 88 -6.58 -8.24 -5.10
C SER A 88 -7.71 -8.08 -6.10
N ALA A 89 -8.95 -8.03 -5.62
CA ALA A 89 -10.14 -7.98 -6.47
C ALA A 89 -11.24 -7.11 -5.86
N ALA A 90 -12.12 -6.57 -6.70
CA ALA A 90 -13.39 -5.99 -6.31
C ALA A 90 -14.52 -6.96 -6.62
N ILE A 91 -15.45 -7.12 -5.69
CA ILE A 91 -16.66 -7.90 -5.89
C ILE A 91 -17.72 -6.96 -6.44
N ILE A 92 -18.20 -7.26 -7.65
CA ILE A 92 -19.20 -6.45 -8.35
C ILE A 92 -20.52 -7.19 -8.37
N ASP A 93 -21.55 -6.57 -7.81
CA ASP A 93 -22.94 -6.99 -7.99
C ASP A 93 -23.46 -6.46 -9.34
N VAL A 94 -23.71 -7.38 -10.27
CA VAL A 94 -24.20 -7.08 -11.63
C VAL A 94 -25.73 -6.90 -11.66
N GLY A 95 -26.40 -7.19 -10.53
CA GLY A 95 -27.83 -7.13 -10.35
C GLY A 95 -28.54 -8.37 -10.87
N GLY A 96 -29.38 -8.97 -10.02
CA GLY A 96 -30.29 -10.06 -10.37
C GLY A 96 -31.48 -9.58 -11.19
N PHE A 97 -31.89 -10.37 -12.18
CA PHE A 97 -33.07 -10.10 -13.00
C PHE A 97 -34.33 -10.45 -12.18
N LEU A 98 -35.21 -9.48 -11.95
CA LEU A 98 -36.60 -9.72 -11.50
C LEU A 98 -36.77 -10.57 -10.20
N GLY A 99 -36.12 -10.19 -9.11
CA GLY A 99 -36.49 -10.69 -7.77
C GLY A 99 -35.83 -12.00 -7.33
N MET A 100 -34.79 -12.47 -8.03
CA MET A 100 -33.91 -13.54 -7.55
C MET A 100 -32.47 -13.05 -7.34
N ALA A 101 -31.72 -13.83 -6.55
CA ALA A 101 -30.43 -13.56 -5.92
C ALA A 101 -29.44 -12.65 -6.69
N ALA A 102 -28.68 -11.86 -5.92
CA ALA A 102 -27.66 -10.95 -6.43
C ALA A 102 -26.51 -11.74 -7.09
N HIS A 103 -26.27 -11.53 -8.38
CA HIS A 103 -25.16 -12.16 -9.11
C HIS A 103 -23.88 -11.38 -8.90
N ARG A 104 -23.00 -11.89 -8.04
CA ARG A 104 -21.71 -11.28 -7.72
C ARG A 104 -20.59 -11.85 -8.57
N VAL A 105 -19.66 -11.01 -9.00
CA VAL A 105 -18.49 -11.43 -9.77
C VAL A 105 -17.23 -10.78 -9.20
N ALA A 106 -16.17 -11.57 -9.00
CA ALA A 106 -14.87 -11.06 -8.59
C ALA A 106 -14.09 -10.57 -9.81
N ILE A 107 -13.70 -9.29 -9.78
CA ILE A 107 -12.96 -8.62 -10.85
C ILE A 107 -11.63 -8.12 -10.29
N PRO A 108 -10.47 -8.54 -10.86
CA PRO A 108 -9.17 -8.03 -10.46
C PRO A 108 -9.09 -6.49 -10.55
N ILE A 109 -8.48 -5.85 -9.54
CA ILE A 109 -8.39 -4.38 -9.48
C ILE A 109 -7.71 -3.78 -10.72
N GLN A 110 -6.77 -4.52 -11.31
CA GLN A 110 -5.99 -4.11 -12.47
C GLN A 110 -6.85 -3.95 -13.74
N GLN A 111 -8.04 -4.53 -13.78
CA GLN A 111 -8.96 -4.37 -14.91
C GLN A 111 -9.74 -3.04 -14.83
N PHE A 112 -9.79 -2.42 -13.65
CA PHE A 112 -10.40 -1.12 -13.49
C PHE A 112 -9.44 -0.04 -13.96
N LYS A 113 -9.93 0.80 -14.88
CA LYS A 113 -9.22 2.01 -15.29
C LYS A 113 -9.19 3.04 -14.16
N GLN A 114 -10.25 3.05 -13.35
CA GLN A 114 -10.41 3.95 -12.22
C GLN A 114 -11.38 3.31 -11.21
N MET A 115 -11.16 3.54 -9.92
CA MET A 115 -12.01 3.01 -8.84
C MET A 115 -12.75 4.12 -8.06
N ALA A 116 -12.18 5.32 -7.98
CA ALA A 116 -12.78 6.47 -7.31
C ALA A 116 -12.54 7.76 -8.13
N PRO A 117 -13.46 8.74 -8.08
CA PRO A 117 -14.77 8.73 -7.40
C PRO A 117 -15.84 7.90 -8.12
N LYS A 118 -15.53 7.41 -9.33
CA LYS A 118 -16.38 6.55 -10.16
C LYS A 118 -15.57 5.33 -10.60
N ALA A 119 -16.14 4.14 -10.44
CA ALA A 119 -15.52 2.90 -10.89
C ALA A 119 -15.77 2.68 -12.39
N ILE A 120 -14.68 2.50 -13.16
CA ILE A 120 -14.71 2.30 -14.61
C ILE A 120 -13.99 0.99 -14.93
N LEU A 121 -14.74 0.02 -15.46
CA LEU A 121 -14.25 -1.28 -15.89
C LEU A 121 -14.18 -1.35 -17.43
N VAL A 122 -12.96 -1.46 -17.94
CA VAL A 122 -12.67 -1.47 -19.39
C VAL A 122 -13.14 -2.79 -20.00
N GLY A 123 -13.78 -2.73 -21.16
CA GLY A 123 -14.29 -3.93 -21.84
C GLY A 123 -15.43 -4.66 -21.14
N ALA A 124 -16.00 -4.12 -20.06
CA ALA A 124 -17.12 -4.76 -19.36
C ALA A 124 -18.40 -4.76 -20.20
N ASN A 125 -19.01 -5.95 -20.32
CA ASN A 125 -20.34 -6.14 -20.88
C ASN A 125 -21.20 -6.85 -19.83
N LYS A 126 -22.34 -6.24 -19.49
CA LYS A 126 -23.27 -6.76 -18.47
C LYS A 126 -23.75 -8.18 -18.76
N ASP A 127 -24.02 -8.51 -20.02
CA ASP A 127 -24.49 -9.85 -20.41
C ASP A 127 -23.38 -10.89 -20.37
N ALA A 128 -22.13 -10.47 -20.58
CA ALA A 128 -20.97 -11.35 -20.40
C ALA A 128 -20.75 -11.64 -18.91
N LEU A 129 -20.84 -10.62 -18.06
CA LEU A 129 -20.63 -10.78 -16.61
C LEU A 129 -21.71 -11.66 -15.95
N LYS A 130 -22.95 -11.63 -16.44
CA LYS A 130 -24.02 -12.54 -15.98
C LYS A 130 -23.77 -14.01 -16.32
N LYS A 131 -22.92 -14.30 -17.31
CA LYS A 131 -22.54 -15.66 -17.70
C LYS A 131 -21.30 -16.15 -16.96
N LEU A 132 -20.59 -15.25 -16.27
CA LEU A 132 -19.46 -15.64 -15.45
C LEU A 132 -19.95 -16.36 -14.19
N PRO A 133 -19.14 -17.30 -13.66
CA PRO A 133 -19.46 -17.96 -12.41
C PRO A 133 -19.68 -16.93 -11.30
N GLU A 134 -20.68 -17.20 -10.47
CA GLU A 134 -20.95 -16.38 -9.30
C GLU A 134 -19.79 -16.50 -8.30
N PHE A 135 -19.42 -15.37 -7.72
CA PHE A 135 -18.47 -15.34 -6.62
C PHE A 135 -19.19 -15.65 -5.31
N GLU A 136 -18.81 -16.74 -4.67
CA GLU A 136 -19.22 -17.08 -3.31
C GLU A 136 -18.11 -16.77 -2.31
N TYR A 137 -18.47 -16.16 -1.19
CA TYR A 137 -17.55 -15.97 -0.08
C TYR A 137 -17.20 -17.33 0.53
N ALA A 138 -15.91 -17.52 0.85
CA ALA A 138 -15.49 -18.67 1.63
C ALA A 138 -16.25 -18.67 2.96
N LYS A 139 -16.95 -19.78 3.24
CA LYS A 139 -17.59 -19.99 4.54
C LYS A 139 -16.48 -20.12 5.57
N GLY A 140 -16.41 -19.17 6.49
CA GLY A 140 -15.51 -19.20 7.64
C GLY A 140 -15.94 -20.22 8.68
#